data_AF-A0A7V1LJ66-F1
#
_entry.id   AF-A0A7V1LJ66-F1
#
_cell.length_a   1.000
_cell.length_b   1.000
_cell.length_c   1.000
_cell.angle_alpha   90.00
_cell.angle_beta   90.00
_cell.angle_gamma   90.00
#
_symmetry.space_group_name_H-M   'P 1'
#
loop_
_entity.id
_entity.type
_entity.pdbx_description
1 polymer ?
#
loop_
_entity_poly.entity_id
_entity_poly.type
_entity_poly.pdbx_seq_one_letter_code
_entity_poly.pdbx_strand_id
1 'polypeptide(L)'
;MINLVTSTLSTVPKSTNDETQSSEFGTTFIVGKLNALEGSDIRYNKCFDPYYISKLEDELLKMKFTLNSLNTKLKELTNISNSQRKEIFAMKKAHNLDKVYRFAEYKNNWDGYGAPKISNKIIEKSIKLIFENKITIQPNFFPTGRGTLQFELEPDDNHYLEIELFSDKINGLIIIDDKETELNNLSWEQTIQTINDFQSRYSN
;
A
#
# COMPACT_ATOMS: atom_id res chain seq x y z
N MET A 1 -44.97 -0.42 64.52
CA MET A 1 -44.70 1.05 64.50
C MET A 1 -45.08 1.51 63.11
N ILE A 2 -46.32 1.88 62.78
CA ILE A 2 -47.15 3.01 63.22
C ILE A 2 -46.45 4.37 63.06
N ASN A 3 -46.86 5.08 62.01
CA ASN A 3 -47.13 6.53 61.85
C ASN A 3 -47.07 6.78 60.31
N LEU A 4 -48.15 6.89 59.53
CA LEU A 4 -49.30 7.79 59.59
C LEU A 4 -48.87 9.23 59.88
N VAL A 5 -48.99 10.12 58.88
CA VAL A 5 -49.73 11.40 58.94
C VAL A 5 -49.57 12.21 57.64
N THR A 6 -50.73 12.34 56.98
CA THR A 6 -51.31 13.47 56.24
C THR A 6 -50.70 14.04 54.96
N SER A 7 -51.50 13.88 53.90
CA SER A 7 -51.65 14.81 52.80
C SER A 7 -52.37 16.09 53.23
N THR A 8 -52.02 17.23 52.62
CA THR A 8 -52.97 18.29 52.23
C THR A 8 -52.48 18.97 50.96
N LEU A 9 -53.41 19.16 50.02
CA LEU A 9 -53.27 19.86 48.74
C LEU A 9 -53.25 21.38 48.94
N SER A 10 -52.50 22.13 48.13
CA SER A 10 -52.95 23.43 47.60
C SER A 10 -52.09 23.94 46.41
N THR A 11 -52.72 23.95 45.23
CA THR A 11 -52.74 25.01 44.19
C THR A 11 -51.48 25.51 43.45
N VAL A 12 -51.42 25.16 42.15
CA VAL A 12 -51.30 26.01 40.92
C VAL A 12 -49.93 26.71 40.62
N PRO A 13 -49.50 26.79 39.34
CA PRO A 13 -48.11 26.57 38.94
C PRO A 13 -47.31 27.87 38.83
N LYS A 14 -46.00 27.77 39.11
CA LYS A 14 -45.02 28.79 38.72
C LYS A 14 -44.02 28.18 37.74
N SER A 15 -43.99 28.81 36.57
CA SER A 15 -42.95 28.71 35.56
C SER A 15 -41.59 29.03 36.17
N THR A 16 -40.59 28.18 35.91
CA THR A 16 -39.18 28.59 35.84
C THR A 16 -38.40 27.55 35.04
N ASN A 17 -37.98 28.00 33.85
CA ASN A 17 -36.84 27.61 33.02
C ASN A 17 -35.96 26.43 33.50
N ASP A 18 -36.00 25.34 32.73
CA ASP A 18 -34.87 24.41 32.63
C ASP A 18 -33.94 24.89 31.52
N GLU A 19 -32.79 25.46 31.90
CA GLU A 19 -31.63 25.64 31.03
C GLU A 19 -30.81 24.34 31.06
N THR A 20 -30.92 23.53 30.01
CA THR A 20 -29.92 22.50 29.74
C THR A 20 -28.76 23.10 28.95
N GLN A 21 -27.63 23.31 29.63
CA GLN A 21 -26.33 23.54 29.00
C GLN A 21 -25.78 22.21 28.48
N SER A 22 -25.43 22.15 27.19
CA SER A 22 -24.51 21.16 26.65
C SER A 22 -23.40 21.87 25.90
N SER A 23 -22.18 21.69 26.38
CA SER A 23 -20.94 22.11 25.75
C SER A 23 -20.46 21.02 24.80
N GLU A 24 -20.27 21.37 23.53
CA GLU A 24 -19.09 21.04 22.71
C GLU A 24 -19.34 21.61 21.31
N PHE A 25 -18.37 22.37 20.81
CA PHE A 25 -18.41 23.18 19.58
C PHE A 25 -19.42 24.34 19.61
N GLY A 26 -18.92 25.52 19.99
CA GLY A 26 -19.65 26.77 20.07
C GLY A 26 -20.29 27.20 18.75
N THR A 27 -21.53 26.79 18.56
CA THR A 27 -22.52 27.52 17.77
C THR A 27 -23.71 27.74 18.68
N THR A 28 -23.76 28.90 19.34
CA THR A 28 -24.94 29.29 20.12
C THR A 28 -26.05 29.62 19.14
N PHE A 29 -26.98 28.69 18.93
CA PHE A 29 -28.21 28.97 18.21
C PHE A 29 -29.18 29.70 19.13
N ILE A 30 -29.36 31.01 18.91
CA ILE A 30 -30.51 31.71 19.47
C ILE A 30 -31.72 31.37 18.60
N VAL A 31 -32.48 30.34 19.00
CA VAL A 31 -33.80 30.07 18.42
C VAL A 31 -34.80 31.00 19.10
N GLY A 32 -34.97 32.19 18.55
CA GLY A 32 -36.07 33.08 18.94
C GLY A 32 -37.40 32.46 18.51
N LYS A 33 -38.27 32.13 19.47
CA LYS A 33 -39.65 31.71 19.20
C LYS A 33 -40.43 32.94 18.70
N LEU A 34 -40.63 33.05 17.39
CA LEU A 34 -41.46 34.09 16.79
C LEU A 34 -42.93 33.68 16.87
N ASN A 35 -43.70 34.36 17.70
CA ASN A 35 -45.16 34.36 17.57
C ASN A 35 -45.50 35.20 16.34
N ALA A 36 -46.01 34.55 15.28
CA ALA A 36 -46.46 35.23 14.08
C ALA A 36 -47.75 36.01 14.39
N LEU A 37 -47.72 37.34 14.26
CA LEU A 37 -48.91 38.13 14.02
C LEU A 37 -49.22 38.03 12.52
N GLU A 38 -50.44 37.58 12.19
CA GLU A 38 -50.93 37.46 10.82
C GLU A 38 -50.65 38.72 10.00
N GLY A 39 -50.04 38.54 8.83
CA GLY A 39 -50.01 39.58 7.79
C GLY A 39 -48.74 40.44 7.68
N SER A 40 -47.61 40.08 8.30
CA SER A 40 -46.33 40.73 7.97
C SER A 40 -45.42 39.79 7.20
N ASP A 41 -45.01 40.22 6.00
CA ASP A 41 -43.92 39.60 5.23
C ASP A 41 -42.67 39.53 6.11
N ILE A 42 -42.42 38.38 6.73
CA ILE A 42 -41.15 38.11 7.40
C ILE A 42 -40.11 37.92 6.30
N ARG A 43 -39.50 39.02 5.85
CA ARG A 43 -38.26 38.93 5.07
C ARG A 43 -37.22 38.29 5.96
N TYR A 44 -36.93 37.02 5.71
CA TYR A 44 -35.78 36.32 6.27
C TYR A 44 -34.51 36.97 5.70
N ASN A 45 -34.08 38.10 6.28
CA ASN A 45 -32.76 38.63 6.05
C ASN A 45 -31.77 37.81 6.87
N LYS A 46 -31.42 36.63 6.35
CA LYS A 46 -30.24 35.90 6.78
C LYS A 46 -29.02 36.64 6.22
N CYS A 47 -28.80 37.86 6.70
CA CYS A 47 -27.58 38.59 6.39
C CYS A 47 -26.48 37.91 7.21
N PHE A 48 -25.72 37.03 6.56
CA PHE A 48 -24.52 36.47 7.15
C PHE A 48 -23.58 37.64 7.45
N ASP A 49 -23.04 37.67 8.67
CA ASP A 49 -22.07 38.68 9.09
C ASP A 49 -20.89 38.70 8.09
N PRO A 50 -20.68 39.82 7.36
CA PRO A 50 -19.59 39.93 6.38
C PRO A 50 -18.22 39.61 6.96
N TYR A 51 -18.01 39.84 8.27
CA TYR A 51 -16.78 39.46 8.96
C TYR A 51 -16.59 37.94 9.00
N TYR A 52 -17.65 37.19 9.27
CA TYR A 52 -17.59 35.72 9.30
C TYR A 52 -17.36 35.12 7.91
N ILE A 53 -17.97 35.70 6.87
CA ILE A 53 -17.73 35.31 5.47
C ILE A 53 -16.25 35.52 5.11
N SER A 54 -15.71 36.71 5.37
CA SER A 54 -14.31 37.03 5.07
C SER A 54 -13.32 36.08 5.76
N LYS A 55 -13.59 35.72 7.03
CA LYS A 55 -12.74 34.74 7.75
C LYS A 55 -12.75 33.36 7.09
N LEU A 56 -13.92 32.88 6.66
CA LEU A 56 -14.04 31.59 5.96
C LEU A 56 -13.33 31.61 4.61
N GLU A 57 -13.41 32.73 3.88
CA GLU A 57 -12.72 32.91 2.60
C GLU A 57 -11.19 32.85 2.78
N ASP A 58 -10.66 33.51 3.82
CA ASP A 58 -9.23 33.46 4.16
C ASP A 58 -8.76 32.05 4.54
N GLU A 59 -9.55 31.31 5.33
CA GLU A 59 -9.26 29.92 5.68
C GLU A 59 -9.27 29.03 4.43
N LEU A 60 -10.26 29.19 3.56
CA LEU A 60 -10.36 28.45 2.30
C LEU A 60 -9.18 28.75 1.36
N LEU A 61 -8.72 30.00 1.34
CA LEU A 61 -7.53 30.39 0.58
C LEU A 61 -6.27 29.72 1.12
N LYS A 62 -6.06 29.71 2.45
CA LYS A 62 -4.94 29.00 3.11
C LYS A 62 -4.97 27.49 2.81
N MET A 63 -6.15 26.89 2.81
CA MET A 63 -6.35 25.48 2.47
C MET A 63 -5.94 25.17 1.03
N LYS A 64 -6.35 26.02 0.07
CA LYS A 64 -5.94 25.89 -1.34
C LYS A 64 -4.43 25.96 -1.51
N PHE A 65 -3.76 26.91 -0.84
CA PHE A 65 -2.30 27.00 -0.86
C PHE A 65 -1.64 25.73 -0.31
N THR A 66 -2.16 25.22 0.81
CA THR A 66 -1.67 23.99 1.43
C THR A 66 -1.81 22.80 0.47
N LEU A 67 -2.97 22.63 -0.16
CA LEU A 67 -3.22 21.56 -1.14
C LEU A 67 -2.24 21.61 -2.32
N ASN A 68 -1.99 22.81 -2.87
CA ASN A 68 -1.04 22.98 -3.96
C ASN A 68 0.39 22.61 -3.55
N SER A 69 0.80 22.98 -2.34
CA SER A 69 2.10 22.61 -1.79
C SER A 69 2.23 21.09 -1.61
N LEU A 70 1.20 20.44 -1.07
CA LEU A 70 1.16 18.98 -0.90
C LEU A 70 1.25 18.24 -2.24
N ASN A 71 0.50 18.68 -3.25
CA ASN A 71 0.55 18.10 -4.58
C ASN A 71 1.94 18.20 -5.22
N THR A 72 2.63 19.33 -5.00
CA THR A 72 4.00 19.52 -5.48
C THR A 72 4.96 18.52 -4.82
N LYS A 73 4.90 18.40 -3.49
CA LYS A 73 5.72 17.45 -2.74
C LYS A 73 5.44 16.01 -3.13
N LEU A 74 4.18 15.64 -3.35
CA LEU A 74 3.81 14.29 -3.77
C LEU A 74 4.46 13.92 -5.13
N LYS A 75 4.48 14.87 -6.07
CA LYS A 75 5.14 14.69 -7.36
C LYS A 75 6.64 14.49 -7.20
N GLU A 76 7.29 15.28 -6.34
CA GLU A 76 8.72 15.13 -6.04
C GLU A 76 9.04 13.76 -5.44
N LEU A 77 8.27 13.33 -4.43
CA LEU A 77 8.44 12.02 -3.79
C LEU A 77 8.26 10.87 -4.77
N THR A 78 7.28 10.97 -5.67
CA THR A 78 7.06 9.97 -6.73
C THR A 78 8.28 9.86 -7.64
N ASN A 79 8.88 10.98 -8.05
CA ASN A 79 10.07 10.98 -8.90
C ASN A 79 11.28 10.37 -8.18
N ILE A 80 11.49 10.72 -6.91
CA ILE A 80 12.57 10.16 -6.09
C ILE A 80 12.41 8.65 -5.97
N SER A 81 11.20 8.18 -5.62
CA SER A 81 10.90 6.76 -5.49
C SER A 81 11.15 6.01 -6.81
N ASN A 82 10.72 6.57 -7.94
CA ASN A 82 10.97 5.98 -9.27
C ASN A 82 12.47 5.89 -9.58
N SER A 83 13.25 6.92 -9.24
CA SER A 83 14.69 6.94 -9.44
C SER A 83 15.39 5.86 -8.61
N GLN A 84 15.05 5.78 -7.32
CA GLN A 84 15.59 4.77 -6.40
C GLN A 84 15.28 3.35 -6.88
N ARG A 85 14.06 3.08 -7.35
CA ARG A 85 13.70 1.76 -7.90
C ARG A 85 14.57 1.37 -9.09
N LYS A 86 14.86 2.31 -10.01
CA LYS A 86 15.74 2.06 -11.16
C LYS A 86 17.18 1.74 -10.73
N GLU A 87 17.70 2.48 -9.75
CA GLU A 87 19.05 2.27 -9.21
C GLU A 87 19.16 0.91 -8.52
N ILE A 88 18.21 0.58 -7.63
CA ILE A 88 18.14 -0.73 -6.95
C ILE A 88 18.08 -1.87 -7.97
N PHE A 89 17.27 -1.71 -9.02
CA PHE A 89 17.16 -2.70 -10.09
C PHE A 89 18.48 -2.90 -10.84
N ALA A 90 19.18 -1.81 -11.18
CA ALA A 90 20.50 -1.88 -11.83
C ALA A 90 21.56 -2.52 -10.92
N MET A 91 21.56 -2.17 -9.63
CA MET A 91 22.46 -2.79 -8.63
C MET A 91 22.20 -4.29 -8.49
N LYS A 92 20.94 -4.71 -8.41
CA LYS A 92 20.60 -6.15 -8.38
C LYS A 92 21.02 -6.88 -9.65
N LYS A 93 20.87 -6.27 -10.85
CA LYS A 93 21.38 -6.86 -12.10
C LYS A 93 22.88 -7.09 -12.04
N ALA A 94 23.65 -6.08 -11.63
CA ALA A 94 25.09 -6.19 -11.50
C ALA A 94 25.50 -7.25 -10.48
N HIS A 95 24.80 -7.33 -9.35
CA HIS A 95 25.04 -8.36 -8.33
C HIS A 95 24.75 -9.78 -8.82
N ASN A 96 23.63 -9.98 -9.52
CA ASN A 96 23.32 -11.28 -10.12
C ASN A 96 24.33 -11.68 -11.20
N LEU A 97 24.82 -10.72 -11.98
CA LEU A 97 25.87 -10.97 -12.98
C LEU A 97 27.19 -11.40 -12.34
N ASP A 98 27.61 -10.75 -11.25
CA ASP A 98 28.79 -11.17 -10.47
C ASP A 98 28.64 -12.61 -9.98
N LYS A 99 27.48 -12.95 -9.41
CA LYS A 99 27.15 -14.32 -9.01
C LYS A 99 27.27 -15.32 -10.16
N VAL A 100 26.78 -15.00 -11.37
CA VAL A 100 26.92 -15.86 -12.54
C VAL A 100 28.38 -16.19 -12.82
N TYR A 101 29.27 -15.19 -12.81
CA TYR A 101 30.70 -15.43 -13.08
C TYR A 101 31.32 -16.34 -12.04
N ARG A 102 31.00 -16.16 -10.76
CA ARG A 102 31.46 -17.06 -9.69
C ARG A 102 30.93 -18.48 -9.86
N PHE A 103 29.65 -18.63 -10.21
CA PHE A 103 29.04 -19.95 -10.40
C PHE A 103 29.59 -20.67 -11.64
N ALA A 104 30.03 -19.95 -12.66
CA ALA A 104 30.69 -20.51 -13.83
C ALA A 104 32.04 -21.19 -13.48
N GLU A 105 32.70 -20.75 -12.41
CA GLU A 105 33.97 -21.31 -11.95
C GLU A 105 33.82 -22.57 -11.09
N TYR A 106 32.59 -22.94 -10.73
CA TYR A 106 32.34 -24.12 -9.91
C TYR A 106 32.85 -25.38 -10.58
N LYS A 107 33.63 -26.15 -9.82
CA LYS A 107 34.09 -27.49 -10.20
C LYS A 107 33.05 -28.52 -9.74
N ASN A 108 33.23 -29.77 -10.18
CA ASN A 108 32.46 -30.87 -9.59
C ASN A 108 32.71 -30.94 -8.08
N ASN A 109 31.68 -31.32 -7.32
CA ASN A 109 31.66 -31.37 -5.86
C ASN A 109 31.90 -30.01 -5.19
N TRP A 110 31.44 -28.91 -5.78
CA TRP A 110 31.60 -27.56 -5.20
C TRP A 110 30.86 -27.37 -3.87
N ASP A 111 29.82 -28.17 -3.63
CA ASP A 111 29.00 -28.15 -2.42
C ASP A 111 29.45 -29.19 -1.36
N GLY A 112 30.42 -30.05 -1.68
CA GLY A 112 30.85 -31.16 -0.82
C GLY A 112 29.93 -32.39 -0.82
N TYR A 113 28.82 -32.37 -1.58
CA TYR A 113 27.82 -33.44 -1.65
C TYR A 113 27.67 -34.04 -3.06
N GLY A 114 28.63 -33.77 -3.94
CA GLY A 114 28.70 -34.34 -5.28
C GLY A 114 28.05 -33.48 -6.37
N ALA A 115 27.69 -32.22 -6.09
CA ALA A 115 27.06 -31.38 -7.12
C ALA A 115 27.95 -31.24 -8.36
N PRO A 116 27.41 -31.44 -9.57
CA PRO A 116 28.18 -31.25 -10.78
C PRO A 116 28.48 -29.77 -11.01
N LYS A 117 29.53 -29.49 -11.80
CA LYS A 117 29.79 -28.15 -12.31
C LYS A 117 28.60 -27.64 -13.13
N ILE A 118 28.41 -26.33 -13.15
CA ILE A 118 27.37 -25.69 -13.96
C ILE A 118 27.79 -25.70 -15.44
N SER A 119 26.84 -25.99 -16.34
CA SER A 119 27.12 -26.00 -17.78
C SER A 119 27.13 -24.59 -18.37
N ASN A 120 27.98 -24.34 -19.37
CA ASN A 120 28.03 -23.05 -20.09
C ASN A 120 26.66 -22.65 -20.67
N LYS A 121 25.86 -23.62 -21.10
CA LYS A 121 24.51 -23.38 -21.63
C LYS A 121 23.58 -22.77 -20.57
N ILE A 122 23.71 -23.19 -19.30
CA ILE A 122 22.93 -22.63 -18.19
C ILE A 122 23.44 -21.23 -17.84
N ILE A 123 24.76 -21.03 -17.80
CA ILE A 123 25.38 -19.71 -17.62
C ILE A 123 24.87 -18.70 -18.66
N GLU A 124 24.89 -19.06 -19.94
CA GLU A 124 24.38 -18.21 -21.03
C GLU A 124 22.88 -17.89 -20.89
N LYS A 125 22.05 -18.86 -20.49
CA LYS A 125 20.62 -18.63 -20.22
C LYS A 125 20.42 -17.67 -19.05
N SER A 126 21.18 -17.82 -17.96
CA SER A 126 21.10 -16.92 -16.80
C SER A 126 21.47 -15.49 -17.15
N ILE A 127 22.55 -15.28 -17.92
CA ILE A 127 22.93 -13.94 -18.39
C ILE A 127 21.80 -13.34 -19.23
N LYS A 128 21.23 -14.11 -20.17
CA LYS A 128 20.09 -13.64 -20.97
C LYS A 128 18.91 -13.22 -20.11
N LEU A 129 18.56 -13.98 -19.07
CA LEU A 129 17.43 -13.66 -18.20
C LEU A 129 17.70 -12.43 -17.33
N ILE A 130 18.92 -12.29 -16.79
CA ILE A 130 19.33 -11.11 -16.01
C ILE A 130 19.23 -9.84 -16.85
N PHE A 131 19.62 -9.90 -18.12
CA PHE A 131 19.56 -8.74 -19.02
C PHE A 131 18.22 -8.54 -19.72
N GLU A 132 17.24 -9.41 -19.51
CA GLU A 132 15.90 -9.26 -20.05
C GLU A 132 15.28 -7.93 -19.60
N ASN A 133 14.74 -7.18 -20.57
CA ASN A 133 14.25 -5.82 -20.35
C ASN A 133 12.78 -5.79 -19.92
N LYS A 134 12.05 -6.88 -20.16
CA LYS A 134 10.66 -7.04 -19.73
C LYS A 134 10.52 -7.40 -18.25
N ILE A 135 11.59 -7.86 -17.61
CA ILE A 135 11.59 -8.16 -16.18
C ILE A 135 11.68 -6.86 -15.38
N THR A 136 10.71 -6.61 -14.51
CA THR A 136 10.56 -5.35 -13.74
C THR A 136 11.29 -5.38 -12.40
N ILE A 137 11.54 -6.57 -11.84
CA ILE A 137 12.37 -6.78 -10.64
C ILE A 137 13.37 -7.89 -10.90
N GLN A 138 14.59 -7.77 -10.37
CA GLN A 138 15.53 -8.88 -10.41
C GLN A 138 15.25 -9.84 -9.25
N PRO A 139 14.95 -11.12 -9.53
CA PRO A 139 14.88 -12.16 -8.50
C PRO A 139 16.26 -12.36 -7.86
N ASN A 140 16.27 -12.99 -6.68
CA ASN A 140 17.49 -13.52 -6.12
C ASN A 140 17.99 -14.68 -7.00
N PHE A 141 19.29 -14.93 -6.99
CA PHE A 141 19.93 -15.86 -7.90
C PHE A 141 20.89 -16.80 -7.17
N PHE A 142 20.72 -18.10 -7.39
CA PHE A 142 21.41 -19.16 -6.65
C PHE A 142 21.77 -20.36 -7.54
N PRO A 143 22.82 -21.12 -7.19
CA PRO A 143 23.10 -22.41 -7.79
C PRO A 143 22.34 -23.52 -7.04
N THR A 144 22.11 -24.65 -7.72
CA THR A 144 21.53 -25.85 -7.08
C THR A 144 22.53 -27.01 -7.10
N GLY A 145 22.33 -27.98 -6.21
CA GLY A 145 23.11 -29.22 -6.18
C GLY A 145 22.92 -30.10 -7.43
N ARG A 146 21.99 -29.76 -8.33
CA ARG A 146 21.70 -30.49 -9.57
C ARG A 146 22.54 -30.03 -10.76
N GLY A 147 23.43 -29.05 -10.58
CA GLY A 147 24.18 -28.45 -11.69
C GLY A 147 23.40 -27.41 -12.49
N THR A 148 22.33 -26.88 -11.90
CA THR A 148 21.45 -25.85 -12.46
C THR A 148 21.58 -24.55 -11.69
N LEU A 149 20.93 -23.50 -12.20
CA LEU A 149 20.83 -22.20 -11.55
C LEU A 149 19.36 -21.83 -11.44
N GLN A 150 18.98 -21.17 -10.35
CA GLN A 150 17.60 -20.77 -10.09
C GLN A 150 17.47 -19.30 -9.71
N PHE A 151 16.31 -18.75 -10.05
CA PHE A 151 15.87 -17.41 -9.73
C PHE A 151 14.71 -17.48 -8.74
N GLU A 152 14.77 -16.71 -7.66
CA GLU A 152 13.81 -16.79 -6.57
C GLU A 152 13.19 -15.43 -6.23
N LEU A 153 11.88 -15.42 -6.02
CA LEU A 153 11.15 -14.32 -5.39
C LEU A 153 10.43 -14.84 -4.14
N GLU A 154 10.74 -14.23 -3.00
CA GLU A 154 10.15 -14.55 -1.70
C GLU A 154 9.84 -13.23 -0.98
N PRO A 155 8.70 -12.57 -1.29
CA PRO A 155 8.33 -11.31 -0.65
C PRO A 155 7.95 -11.49 0.83
N ASP A 156 7.43 -12.66 1.21
CA ASP A 156 7.05 -13.03 2.56
C ASP A 156 7.01 -14.56 2.73
N ASP A 157 6.79 -15.02 3.97
CA ASP A 157 6.83 -16.44 4.34
C ASP A 157 5.77 -17.33 3.64
N ASN A 158 4.73 -16.74 3.05
CA ASN A 158 3.62 -17.49 2.44
C ASN A 158 3.66 -17.50 0.91
N HIS A 159 4.58 -16.74 0.32
CA HIS A 159 4.66 -16.55 -1.13
C HIS A 159 6.08 -16.80 -1.61
N TYR A 160 6.25 -17.85 -2.41
CA TYR A 160 7.53 -18.18 -3.02
C TYR A 160 7.37 -18.50 -4.51
N LEU A 161 8.27 -17.97 -5.33
CA LEU A 161 8.44 -18.35 -6.73
C LEU A 161 9.89 -18.76 -6.96
N GLU A 162 10.06 -19.94 -7.54
CA GLU A 162 11.31 -20.42 -8.10
C GLU A 162 11.19 -20.57 -9.62
N ILE A 163 12.23 -20.15 -10.34
CA ILE A 163 12.45 -20.43 -11.76
C ILE A 163 13.82 -21.08 -11.91
N GLU A 164 13.85 -22.36 -12.24
CA GLU A 164 15.08 -23.14 -12.38
C GLU A 164 15.43 -23.36 -13.86
N LEU A 165 16.68 -23.04 -14.21
CA LEU A 165 17.22 -23.14 -15.55
C LEU A 165 18.01 -24.45 -15.70
N PHE A 166 17.45 -25.36 -16.49
CA PHE A 166 18.12 -26.57 -16.94
C PHE A 166 18.81 -26.31 -18.29
N SER A 167 19.68 -27.24 -18.72
CA SER A 167 20.34 -27.13 -20.01
C SER A 167 19.34 -27.15 -21.17
N ASP A 168 18.27 -27.91 -21.08
CA ASP A 168 17.28 -28.17 -22.13
C ASP A 168 15.92 -27.50 -21.87
N LYS A 169 15.54 -27.29 -20.60
CA LYS A 169 14.24 -26.73 -20.22
C LYS A 169 14.34 -25.60 -19.18
N ILE A 170 13.19 -25.02 -18.85
CA ILE A 170 12.99 -24.11 -17.73
C ILE A 170 11.79 -24.67 -16.96
N ASN A 171 11.95 -24.83 -15.65
CA ASN A 171 10.87 -25.22 -14.76
C ASN A 171 10.67 -24.13 -13.71
N GLY A 172 9.55 -24.16 -13.02
CA GLY A 172 9.30 -23.31 -11.87
C GLY A 172 8.45 -23.99 -10.82
N LEU A 173 8.43 -23.39 -9.65
CA LEU A 173 7.60 -23.76 -8.51
C LEU A 173 7.00 -22.49 -7.95
N ILE A 174 5.69 -22.50 -7.70
CA ILE A 174 4.99 -21.43 -7.00
C ILE A 174 4.43 -22.02 -5.71
N ILE A 175 4.64 -21.33 -4.60
CA ILE A 175 4.02 -21.65 -3.30
C ILE A 175 3.21 -20.43 -2.88
N ILE A 176 1.91 -20.63 -2.62
CA ILE A 176 0.98 -19.61 -2.11
C ILE A 176 0.19 -20.25 -0.97
N ASP A 177 0.32 -19.73 0.25
CA ASP A 177 -0.39 -20.24 1.43
C ASP A 177 -0.25 -21.78 1.58
N ASP A 178 1.01 -22.26 1.59
CA ASP A 178 1.40 -23.69 1.64
C ASP A 178 0.93 -24.54 0.45
N LYS A 179 0.37 -23.94 -0.61
CA LYS A 179 -0.02 -24.66 -1.82
C LYS A 179 1.03 -24.56 -2.89
N GLU A 180 1.63 -25.71 -3.20
CA GLU A 180 2.63 -25.86 -4.24
C GLU A 180 1.98 -26.04 -5.63
N THR A 181 2.53 -25.36 -6.63
CA THR A 181 2.19 -25.50 -8.05
C THR A 181 3.46 -25.58 -8.87
N GLU A 182 3.71 -26.75 -9.47
CA GLU A 182 4.82 -26.94 -10.38
C GLU A 182 4.49 -26.42 -11.79
N LEU A 183 5.47 -25.74 -12.39
CA LEU A 183 5.45 -25.26 -13.76
C LEU A 183 6.53 -25.99 -14.56
N ASN A 184 6.11 -26.79 -15.55
CA ASN A 184 7.03 -27.65 -16.29
C ASN A 184 7.24 -27.15 -17.72
N ASN A 185 8.49 -27.11 -18.17
CA ASN A 185 8.89 -26.75 -19.54
C ASN A 185 8.36 -25.38 -20.01
N LEU A 186 8.53 -24.36 -19.17
CA LEU A 186 8.17 -22.98 -19.48
C LEU A 186 8.92 -22.48 -20.72
N SER A 187 8.20 -21.80 -21.62
CA SER A 187 8.82 -20.98 -22.65
C SER A 187 9.51 -19.76 -22.02
N TRP A 188 10.36 -19.09 -22.81
CA TRP A 188 11.01 -17.84 -22.36
C TRP A 188 9.98 -16.76 -22.01
N GLU A 189 8.97 -16.59 -22.86
CA GLU A 189 7.88 -15.63 -22.65
C GLU A 189 7.07 -15.97 -21.40
N GLN A 190 6.72 -17.25 -21.21
CA GLN A 190 6.01 -17.69 -20.01
C GLN A 190 6.84 -17.44 -18.75
N THR A 191 8.15 -17.69 -18.81
CA THR A 191 9.07 -17.42 -17.69
C THR A 191 9.04 -15.95 -17.28
N ILE A 192 9.14 -15.03 -18.24
CA ILE A 192 9.07 -13.58 -17.99
C ILE A 192 7.71 -13.20 -17.41
N GLN A 193 6.64 -13.72 -17.99
CA GLN A 193 5.28 -13.43 -17.54
C GLN A 193 5.06 -13.91 -16.10
N THR A 194 5.51 -15.11 -15.76
CA THR A 194 5.42 -15.67 -14.41
C THR A 194 6.13 -14.79 -13.39
N ILE A 195 7.36 -14.35 -13.68
CA ILE A 195 8.14 -13.47 -12.78
C ILE A 195 7.39 -12.15 -12.54
N ASN A 196 6.93 -11.50 -13.61
CA ASN A 196 6.25 -10.22 -13.52
C ASN A 196 4.88 -10.34 -12.83
N ASP A 197 4.11 -11.38 -13.14
CA ASP A 197 2.80 -11.60 -12.55
C ASP A 197 2.93 -11.85 -11.04
N PHE A 198 3.86 -12.71 -10.63
CA PHE A 198 4.11 -12.99 -9.23
C PHE A 198 4.52 -11.71 -8.48
N GLN A 199 5.50 -10.96 -9.01
CA GLN A 199 5.93 -9.70 -8.42
C GLN A 199 4.77 -8.70 -8.29
N SER A 200 3.95 -8.54 -9.33
CA SER A 200 2.85 -7.56 -9.34
C SER A 200 1.76 -7.87 -8.31
N ARG A 201 1.60 -9.15 -7.95
CA ARG A 201 0.57 -9.61 -7.01
C ARG A 201 1.04 -9.58 -5.56
N TYR A 202 2.29 -9.95 -5.31
CA TYR A 202 2.76 -10.28 -3.96
C TYR A 202 3.89 -9.39 -3.45
N SER A 203 4.41 -8.45 -4.24
CA SER A 203 5.56 -7.62 -3.84
C SER A 203 5.28 -6.11 -3.88
N ASN A 204 4.04 -5.69 -3.57
CA ASN A 204 3.64 -4.28 -3.53
C ASN A 204 3.91 -3.62 -2.17
#